data_AF-A0A6P0WV68-F1
#
_entry.id   AF-A0A6P0WV68-F1
#
_cell.length_a   1.000
_cell.length_b   1.000
_cell.length_c   1.000
_cell.angle_alpha   90.00
_cell.angle_beta   90.00
_cell.angle_gamma   90.00
#
_symmetry.space_group_name_H-M   'P 1'
#
loop_
_entity.id
_entity.type
_entity.pdbx_description
1 polymer ?
#
loop_
_entity_poly.entity_id
_entity_poly.type
_entity_poly.pdbx_seq_one_letter_code
_entity_poly.pdbx_strand_id
1 'polypeptide(L)'
;YDILIGDDGSNGLNGSKGDDLLTGGAGADKFNFSSFNQGIDTITDFNSTQGDRIQVSASGFGGGLTLGMLDAEEFTIGSAATKASDRFIYNDTTGALFFDPDGTGVLAQVQFAQLSGGVALANSDIFVV
;
A
#
# COMPACT_ATOMS: atom_id res chain seq x y z
N TYR A 1 -5.40 -7.01 -15.26
CA TYR A 1 -4.03 -7.13 -15.75
C TYR A 1 -3.85 -6.08 -16.81
N ASP A 2 -3.31 -4.97 -16.33
CA ASP A 2 -2.99 -3.79 -17.07
C ASP A 2 -1.57 -3.35 -16.68
N ILE A 3 -0.95 -2.56 -17.55
CA ILE A 3 0.34 -1.94 -17.29
C ILE A 3 0.10 -0.44 -17.34
N LEU A 4 0.26 0.22 -16.20
CA LEU A 4 0.08 1.66 -16.04
C LEU A 4 1.44 2.29 -15.81
N ILE A 5 1.81 3.22 -16.68
CA ILE A 5 3.07 3.94 -16.62
C ILE A 5 2.73 5.44 -16.58
N GLY A 6 3.21 6.13 -15.57
CA GLY A 6 3.15 7.58 -15.44
C GLY A 6 4.12 8.30 -16.38
N ASP A 7 4.23 9.61 -16.18
CA ASP A 7 5.17 10.47 -16.88
C ASP A 7 6.19 11.08 -15.91
N ASP A 8 6.83 12.18 -16.28
CA ASP A 8 7.80 12.85 -15.39
C ASP A 8 7.11 13.79 -14.36
N GLY A 9 5.78 13.77 -14.29
CA GLY A 9 4.97 14.60 -13.39
C GLY A 9 4.39 13.81 -12.22
N SER A 10 3.65 14.49 -11.34
CA SER A 10 2.89 13.81 -10.27
C SER A 10 1.66 13.11 -10.83
N ASN A 11 1.69 11.78 -10.87
CA ASN A 11 0.61 10.95 -11.38
C ASN A 11 -0.24 10.32 -10.28
N GLY A 12 -1.49 9.99 -10.63
CA GLY A 12 -2.36 9.13 -9.83
C GLY A 12 -2.64 7.85 -10.60
N LEU A 13 -2.17 6.71 -10.09
CA LEU A 13 -2.29 5.40 -10.73
C LEU A 13 -3.26 4.54 -9.93
N ASN A 14 -4.15 3.82 -10.61
CA ASN A 14 -5.11 2.90 -10.01
C ASN A 14 -5.34 1.74 -10.99
N GLY A 15 -4.81 0.55 -10.67
CA GLY A 15 -4.98 -0.66 -11.49
C GLY A 15 -6.42 -1.16 -11.54
N SER A 16 -7.23 -0.78 -10.55
CA SER A 16 -8.61 -1.24 -10.35
C SER A 16 -8.65 -2.73 -9.99
N LYS A 17 -9.03 -3.63 -10.91
CA LYS A 17 -9.21 -5.06 -10.61
C LYS A 17 -8.26 -5.91 -11.45
N GLY A 18 -7.73 -6.94 -10.83
CA GLY A 18 -6.71 -7.80 -11.40
C GLY A 18 -5.35 -7.50 -10.78
N ASP A 19 -4.36 -8.30 -11.15
CA ASP A 19 -2.97 -8.04 -10.76
C ASP A 19 -2.37 -7.13 -11.83
N ASP A 20 -2.07 -5.87 -11.50
CA ASP A 20 -1.59 -4.89 -12.47
C ASP A 20 -0.14 -4.46 -12.19
N LEU A 21 0.57 -3.90 -13.18
CA LEU A 21 1.87 -3.25 -12.95
C LEU A 21 1.72 -1.74 -12.98
N LEU A 22 2.20 -1.08 -11.93
CA LEU A 22 2.14 0.36 -11.74
C LEU A 22 3.56 0.93 -11.67
N THR A 23 3.91 1.79 -12.62
CA THR A 23 5.18 2.52 -12.68
C THR A 23 4.88 4.01 -12.61
N GLY A 24 5.34 4.69 -11.55
CA GLY A 24 5.14 6.13 -11.35
C GLY A 24 5.96 6.97 -12.33
N GLY A 25 7.26 6.68 -12.42
CA GLY A 25 8.21 7.49 -13.16
C GLY A 25 8.93 8.48 -12.25
N ALA A 26 9.03 9.72 -12.71
CA ALA A 26 9.57 10.81 -11.91
C ALA A 26 8.42 11.69 -11.42
N GLY A 27 8.58 12.30 -10.24
CA GLY A 27 7.51 13.10 -9.64
C GLY A 27 7.14 12.53 -8.28
N ALA A 28 6.16 13.15 -7.64
CA ALA A 28 5.57 12.63 -6.40
C ALA A 28 4.26 11.92 -6.76
N ASP A 29 4.31 10.61 -6.91
CA ASP A 29 3.22 9.80 -7.45
C ASP A 29 2.29 9.24 -6.37
N LYS A 30 1.08 8.89 -6.79
CA LYS A 30 0.05 8.32 -5.91
C LYS A 30 -0.43 6.99 -6.47
N PHE A 31 -0.14 5.92 -5.74
CA PHE A 31 -0.63 4.58 -6.03
C PHE A 31 -1.92 4.35 -5.23
N ASN A 32 -3.07 4.37 -5.91
CA ASN A 32 -4.39 4.42 -5.30
C ASN A 32 -5.06 3.05 -5.26
N PHE A 33 -5.42 2.61 -4.07
CA PHE A 33 -6.10 1.35 -3.82
C PHE A 33 -7.52 1.62 -3.28
N SER A 34 -8.52 1.20 -4.05
CA SER A 34 -9.92 1.40 -3.66
C SER A 34 -10.43 0.30 -2.72
N SER A 35 -9.74 -0.83 -2.62
CA SER A 35 -9.95 -1.88 -1.62
C SER A 35 -8.74 -2.83 -1.58
N PHE A 36 -8.56 -3.58 -0.48
CA PHE A 36 -7.50 -4.58 -0.33
C PHE A 36 -7.75 -5.89 -1.10
N ASN A 37 -8.90 -6.04 -1.77
CA ASN A 37 -9.35 -7.30 -2.38
C ASN A 37 -9.57 -7.21 -3.90
N GLN A 38 -8.87 -6.31 -4.58
CA GLN A 38 -9.04 -6.11 -6.02
C GLN A 38 -8.03 -6.87 -6.88
N GLY A 39 -7.00 -7.45 -6.26
CA GLY A 39 -5.85 -8.08 -6.91
C GLY A 39 -4.58 -7.71 -6.15
N ILE A 40 -3.43 -8.20 -6.61
CA ILE A 40 -2.12 -7.86 -6.06
C ILE A 40 -1.37 -7.03 -7.11
N ASP A 41 -1.49 -5.72 -7.01
CA ASP A 41 -0.77 -4.81 -7.91
C ASP A 41 0.71 -4.75 -7.55
N THR A 42 1.55 -4.70 -8.58
CA THR A 42 2.99 -4.53 -8.43
C THR A 42 3.39 -3.08 -8.69
N ILE A 43 3.85 -2.40 -7.66
CA ILE A 43 4.45 -1.07 -7.76
C ILE A 43 5.94 -1.22 -8.05
N THR A 44 6.37 -0.77 -9.21
CA THR A 44 7.69 -1.15 -9.75
C THR A 44 8.84 -0.25 -9.30
N ASP A 45 8.56 1.00 -8.94
CA ASP A 45 9.55 2.07 -8.80
C ASP A 45 9.28 3.03 -7.62
N PHE A 46 8.53 2.58 -6.61
CA PHE A 46 8.18 3.40 -5.45
C PHE A 46 9.40 4.08 -4.81
N ASN A 47 9.31 5.40 -4.62
CA ASN A 47 10.35 6.19 -3.99
C ASN A 47 9.78 7.25 -3.03
N SER A 48 9.81 6.94 -1.73
CA SER A 48 9.41 7.86 -0.66
C SER A 48 10.13 9.22 -0.73
N THR A 49 11.41 9.24 -1.16
CA THR A 49 12.22 10.47 -1.23
C THR A 49 11.82 11.39 -2.39
N GLN A 50 11.20 10.86 -3.45
CA GLN A 50 10.59 11.65 -4.51
C GLN A 50 9.23 12.23 -4.10
N GLY A 51 8.61 11.65 -3.07
CA GLY A 51 7.31 12.07 -2.56
C GLY A 51 6.19 11.09 -2.87
N ASP A 52 6.49 9.89 -3.36
CA ASP A 52 5.50 8.88 -3.69
C ASP A 52 4.70 8.44 -2.48
N ARG A 53 3.40 8.24 -2.66
CA ARG A 53 2.48 7.81 -1.61
C ARG A 53 1.59 6.67 -2.07
N ILE A 54 1.32 5.76 -1.15
CA ILE A 54 0.26 4.76 -1.29
C ILE A 54 -1.01 5.38 -0.69
N GLN A 55 -2.06 5.50 -1.49
CA GLN A 55 -3.35 6.01 -1.05
C GLN A 55 -4.35 4.86 -0.93
N VAL A 56 -4.99 4.74 0.23
CA VAL A 56 -5.95 3.67 0.53
C VAL A 56 -7.30 4.27 0.89
N SER A 57 -8.37 3.74 0.32
CA SER A 57 -9.72 4.21 0.63
C SER A 57 -10.17 3.76 2.03
N ALA A 58 -10.57 4.70 2.89
CA ALA A 58 -11.09 4.38 4.23
C ALA A 58 -12.30 3.45 4.16
N SER A 59 -13.24 3.71 3.25
CA SER A 59 -14.44 2.90 3.08
C SER A 59 -14.16 1.55 2.41
N GLY A 60 -13.15 1.51 1.54
CA GLY A 60 -12.71 0.30 0.85
C GLY A 60 -11.92 -0.69 1.70
N PHE A 61 -11.20 -0.17 2.70
CA PHE A 61 -10.38 -0.96 3.63
C PHE A 61 -11.09 -1.23 4.96
N GLY A 62 -11.87 -0.28 5.48
CA GLY A 62 -12.54 -0.42 6.77
C GLY A 62 -11.53 -0.38 7.92
N GLY A 63 -11.67 -1.27 8.91
CA GLY A 63 -10.69 -1.45 10.00
C GLY A 63 -10.59 -0.30 11.01
N GLY A 64 -11.44 0.73 10.89
CA GLY A 64 -11.40 1.92 11.75
C GLY A 64 -10.38 2.98 11.35
N LEU A 65 -9.85 2.90 10.12
CA LEU A 65 -8.84 3.84 9.62
C LEU A 65 -9.31 5.29 9.70
N THR A 66 -8.42 6.17 10.16
CA THR A 66 -8.64 7.62 10.22
C THR A 66 -8.09 8.29 8.96
N LEU A 67 -8.83 9.25 8.39
CA LEU A 67 -8.40 10.00 7.21
C LEU A 67 -7.09 10.76 7.46
N GLY A 68 -6.19 10.75 6.47
CA GLY A 68 -4.89 11.41 6.54
C GLY A 68 -3.72 10.43 6.55
N MET A 69 -2.60 10.86 7.12
CA MET A 69 -1.41 10.00 7.27
C MET A 69 -1.73 8.82 8.20
N LEU A 70 -1.29 7.62 7.83
CA LEU A 70 -1.48 6.42 8.65
C LEU A 70 -0.78 6.57 10.01
N ASP A 71 -1.47 6.15 11.08
CA ASP A 71 -0.86 6.14 12.41
C ASP A 71 0.31 5.14 12.45
N ALA A 72 1.37 5.49 13.17
CA ALA A 72 2.52 4.60 13.34
C ALA A 72 2.14 3.32 14.12
N GLU A 73 1.10 3.35 14.95
CA GLU A 73 0.57 2.17 15.63
C GLU A 73 -0.17 1.20 14.71
N GLU A 74 -0.57 1.66 13.52
CA GLU A 74 -1.28 0.86 12.50
C GLU A 74 -0.35 0.25 11.45
N PHE A 75 0.95 0.53 11.51
CA PHE A 75 1.96 0.03 10.57
C PHE A 75 3.02 -0.81 11.27
N THR A 76 3.35 -1.96 10.70
CA THR A 76 4.45 -2.80 11.17
C THR A 76 5.28 -3.35 10.01
N ILE A 77 6.57 -3.54 10.26
CA ILE A 77 7.49 -4.18 9.33
C ILE A 77 7.69 -5.63 9.78
N GLY A 78 7.45 -6.57 8.88
CA GLY A 78 7.57 -7.99 9.14
C GLY A 78 6.71 -8.84 8.22
N SER A 79 6.52 -10.11 8.59
CA SER A 79 5.73 -11.06 7.81
C SER A 79 4.27 -11.16 8.27
N ALA A 80 3.93 -10.65 9.45
CA ALA A 80 2.58 -10.71 9.99
C ALA A 80 2.30 -9.59 11.01
N ALA A 81 1.01 -9.36 11.29
CA ALA A 81 0.58 -8.51 12.40
C ALA A 81 1.12 -9.04 13.74
N THR A 82 1.49 -8.11 14.62
CA THR A 82 2.07 -8.38 15.95
C THR A 82 1.28 -7.73 17.08
N LYS A 83 0.43 -6.75 16.74
CA LYS A 83 -0.45 -6.04 17.66
C LYS A 83 -1.84 -5.95 17.05
N ALA A 84 -2.86 -5.91 17.91
CA ALA A 84 -4.25 -5.70 17.51
C ALA A 84 -4.50 -4.36 16.78
N SER A 85 -3.57 -3.40 16.89
CA SER A 85 -3.61 -2.13 16.15
C SER A 85 -3.04 -2.24 14.75
N ASP A 86 -2.20 -3.24 14.45
CA ASP A 86 -1.55 -3.36 13.15
C ASP A 86 -2.62 -3.54 12.06
N ARG A 87 -2.64 -2.64 11.08
CA ARG A 87 -3.53 -2.68 9.92
C ARG A 87 -2.74 -2.91 8.64
N PHE A 88 -1.55 -2.35 8.54
CA PHE A 88 -0.67 -2.49 7.39
C PHE A 88 0.62 -3.18 7.80
N ILE A 89 0.97 -4.24 7.06
CA ILE A 89 2.15 -5.05 7.33
C ILE A 89 3.00 -5.04 6.07
N TYR A 90 4.22 -4.52 6.18
CA TYR A 90 5.16 -4.51 5.08
C TYR A 90 6.28 -5.51 5.32
N ASN A 91 6.41 -6.49 4.42
CA ASN A 91 7.54 -7.40 4.43
C ASN A 91 8.68 -6.78 3.61
N ASP A 92 9.63 -6.15 4.27
CA ASP A 92 10.78 -5.48 3.65
C ASP A 92 11.75 -6.43 2.93
N THR A 93 11.67 -7.73 3.22
CA THR A 93 12.47 -8.76 2.56
C THR A 93 11.89 -9.15 1.20
N THR A 94 10.56 -9.22 1.10
CA THR A 94 9.87 -9.64 -0.14
C THR A 94 9.25 -8.48 -0.92
N GLY A 95 9.02 -7.34 -0.29
CA GLY A 95 8.25 -6.21 -0.81
C GLY A 95 6.72 -6.38 -0.69
N ALA A 96 6.22 -7.45 -0.08
CA ALA A 96 4.79 -7.68 0.03
C ALA A 96 4.15 -6.72 1.05
N LEU A 97 3.06 -6.06 0.65
CA LEU A 97 2.27 -5.19 1.50
C LEU A 97 0.88 -5.80 1.74
N PHE A 98 0.57 -6.00 3.01
CA PHE A 98 -0.66 -6.64 3.47
C PHE A 98 -1.53 -5.64 4.22
N PHE A 99 -2.83 -5.89 4.14
CA PHE A 99 -3.82 -5.30 5.03
C PHE A 99 -4.37 -6.38 5.97
N ASP A 100 -4.36 -6.13 7.27
CA ASP A 100 -5.03 -6.94 8.27
C ASP A 100 -6.27 -6.20 8.80
N PRO A 101 -7.49 -6.71 8.55
CA PRO A 101 -8.72 -6.05 9.01
C PRO A 101 -8.86 -5.95 10.53
N ASP A 102 -8.18 -6.81 11.30
CA ASP A 102 -8.31 -6.85 12.77
C ASP A 102 -7.00 -6.84 13.56
N GLY A 103 -5.86 -7.15 12.94
CA GLY A 103 -4.52 -7.18 13.57
C GLY A 103 -4.34 -8.28 14.62
N THR A 104 -5.31 -9.18 14.76
CA THR A 104 -5.35 -10.26 15.77
C THR A 104 -5.24 -11.65 15.15
N GLY A 105 -5.36 -11.77 13.83
CA GLY A 105 -5.32 -13.03 13.10
C GLY A 105 -6.62 -13.84 13.15
N VAL A 106 -7.72 -13.28 13.70
CA VAL A 106 -9.05 -13.88 13.59
C VAL A 106 -9.50 -13.83 12.13
N LEU A 107 -9.34 -12.67 11.51
CA LEU A 107 -9.31 -12.49 10.07
C LEU A 107 -7.85 -12.56 9.62
N ALA A 108 -7.59 -13.27 8.53
CA ALA A 108 -6.26 -13.33 7.96
C ALA A 108 -5.93 -12.00 7.28
N GLN A 109 -4.68 -11.53 7.43
CA GLN A 109 -4.15 -10.47 6.58
C GLN A 109 -4.21 -10.88 5.10
N VAL A 110 -4.45 -9.90 4.23
CA VAL A 110 -4.57 -10.08 2.78
C VAL A 110 -3.51 -9.25 2.09
N GLN A 111 -2.72 -9.87 1.22
CA GLN A 111 -1.81 -9.13 0.35
C GLN A 111 -2.62 -8.38 -0.69
N PHE A 112 -2.39 -7.08 -0.83
CA PHE A 112 -3.05 -6.26 -1.85
C PHE A 112 -2.06 -5.53 -2.76
N ALA A 113 -0.80 -5.45 -2.36
CA ALA A 113 0.24 -4.85 -3.18
C ALA A 113 1.58 -5.57 -3.02
N GLN A 114 2.42 -5.39 -4.03
CA GLN A 114 3.79 -5.86 -4.10
C GLN A 114 4.67 -4.69 -4.52
N LEU A 115 5.62 -4.31 -3.69
CA LEU A 115 6.65 -3.33 -4.06
C LEU A 115 7.87 -4.09 -4.60
N SER A 116 8.56 -3.55 -5.61
CA SER A 116 9.89 -4.05 -5.97
C SER A 116 10.78 -4.06 -4.72
N GLY A 117 11.26 -5.24 -4.31
CA GLY A 117 11.89 -5.44 -3.00
C GLY A 117 13.07 -4.51 -2.69
N GLY A 118 13.31 -4.25 -1.40
CA GLY A 118 14.39 -3.36 -0.93
C GLY A 118 13.99 -1.88 -0.81
N VAL A 119 12.73 -1.55 -1.04
CA VAL A 119 12.17 -0.23 -0.77
C VAL A 119 11.98 -0.03 0.73
N ALA A 120 12.46 1.10 1.26
CA ALA A 120 12.11 1.54 2.60
C ALA A 120 10.71 2.18 2.56
N LEU A 121 9.74 1.51 3.19
CA LEU A 121 8.37 2.00 3.34
C LEU A 121 8.11 2.33 4.82
N ALA A 122 7.50 3.47 5.08
CA ALA A 122 7.09 3.90 6.41
C ALA A 122 5.59 4.22 6.45
N ASN A 123 5.03 4.34 7.66
CA ASN A 123 3.64 4.77 7.84
C ASN A 123 3.36 6.15 7.18
N SER A 124 4.35 7.04 7.16
CA SER A 124 4.26 8.36 6.52
C SER A 124 4.11 8.31 5.00
N ASP A 125 4.32 7.15 4.38
CA ASP A 125 4.14 6.93 2.95
C ASP A 125 2.71 6.47 2.59
N ILE A 126 1.92 6.08 3.60
CA ILE A 126 0.56 5.58 3.44
C ILE A 126 -0.43 6.66 3.90
N PHE A 127 -1.36 7.01 3.01
CA PHE A 127 -2.41 7.98 3.28
C PHE A 127 -3.79 7.37 3.09
N VAL A 128 -4.64 7.52 4.10
CA VAL A 128 -6.04 7.13 4.08
C VAL A 128 -6.86 8.28 3.48
N VAL A 129 -7.65 7.97 2.45
CA VAL A 129 -8.49 8.92 1.69
C VAL A 129 -9.98 8.56 1.70
#